data_AF-A0A2Z6ZSW0-F1
#
_entry.id   AF-A0A2Z6ZSW0-F1
#
_cell.length_a   1.000
_cell.length_b   1.000
_cell.length_c   1.000
_cell.angle_alpha   90.00
_cell.angle_beta   90.00
_cell.angle_gamma   90.00
#
_symmetry.space_group_name_H-M   'P 1'
#
loop_
_entity.id
_entity.type
_entity.pdbx_description
1 polymer ?
#
loop_
_entity_poly.entity_id
_entity_poly.type
_entity_poly.pdbx_seq_one_letter_code
_entity_poly.pdbx_strand_id
1 'polypeptide(L)'
;MDFPEVVDIGLCQMLSLLSDHGSDSLLDVHLVGGFDDFSSQYSDHSTKCRTNSEGYSYPLCAKIIEGLSNRSEKFEIRTLHVLGHNTRWDPEGIAYPLFHGFVVISTFINLSFVKS
;
A
#
# COMPACT_ATOMS: atom_id res chain seq x y z
N MET A 1 -9.75 3.39 -8.63
CA MET A 1 -8.77 3.07 -9.70
C MET A 1 -7.89 2.01 -9.09
N ASP A 2 -8.47 0.84 -8.84
CA ASP A 2 -7.88 -0.22 -8.03
C ASP A 2 -8.09 -1.52 -8.79
N PHE A 3 -7.37 -1.64 -9.90
CA PHE A 3 -7.39 -2.85 -10.70
C PHE A 3 -6.13 -3.63 -10.35
N PRO A 4 -6.25 -4.88 -9.86
CA PRO A 4 -5.12 -5.76 -9.53
C PRO A 4 -4.03 -5.78 -10.61
N GLU A 5 -4.43 -5.72 -11.87
CA GLU A 5 -3.53 -5.70 -13.03
C GLU A 5 -2.61 -4.47 -13.05
N VAL A 6 -3.03 -3.33 -12.50
CA VAL A 6 -2.24 -2.09 -12.48
C VAL A 6 -1.03 -2.21 -11.56
N VAL A 7 -1.17 -2.91 -10.43
CA VAL A 7 -0.06 -3.15 -9.50
C VAL A 7 0.98 -4.04 -10.16
N ASP A 8 0.55 -5.14 -10.78
CA ASP A 8 1.44 -6.09 -11.44
C ASP A 8 2.16 -5.44 -12.63
N ILE A 9 1.43 -4.73 -13.49
CA ILE A 9 2.01 -3.97 -14.62
C ILE A 9 3.00 -2.92 -14.10
N GLY A 10 2.64 -2.16 -13.06
CA GLY A 10 3.50 -1.14 -12.48
C GLY A 10 4.81 -1.73 -11.94
N LEU A 11 4.74 -2.82 -11.17
CA LEU A 11 5.92 -3.54 -10.67
C LEU A 11 6.79 -4.05 -11.83
N CYS A 12 6.18 -4.64 -12.87
CA CYS A 12 6.91 -5.07 -14.06
C CYS A 12 7.64 -3.91 -14.74
N GLN A 13 6.98 -2.78 -14.95
CA GLN A 13 7.60 -1.60 -15.57
C GLN A 13 8.74 -1.03 -14.74
N MET A 14 8.55 -0.91 -13.42
CA MET A 14 9.59 -0.41 -12.51
C MET A 14 10.83 -1.31 -12.51
N LEU A 15 10.63 -2.62 -12.44
CA LEU A 15 11.74 -3.58 -12.32
C LEU A 15 12.38 -3.94 -13.66
N SER A 16 11.72 -3.69 -14.80
CA SER A 16 12.28 -3.94 -16.15
C SER A 16 13.59 -3.18 -16.40
N LEU A 17 13.78 -2.04 -15.74
CA LEU A 17 14.99 -1.22 -15.88
C LEU A 17 16.18 -1.74 -15.05
N LEU A 18 15.96 -2.72 -14.17
CA LEU A 18 17.01 -3.31 -13.31
C LEU A 18 17.71 -4.53 -13.95
N SER A 19 17.41 -4.82 -15.22
CA SER A 19 17.72 -6.07 -15.94
C SER A 19 19.22 -6.43 -16.11
N ASP A 20 20.17 -5.61 -15.63
CA ASP A 20 21.61 -5.83 -15.83
C ASP A 20 22.35 -6.36 -14.60
N HIS A 21 21.65 -6.51 -13.48
CA HIS A 21 22.22 -7.09 -12.26
C HIS A 21 21.59 -8.47 -12.06
N GLY A 22 22.42 -9.53 -12.14
CA GLY A 22 21.99 -10.92 -11.98
C GLY A 22 21.04 -11.09 -10.78
N SER A 23 20.18 -12.10 -10.87
CA SER A 23 19.06 -12.46 -9.97
C SER A 23 19.37 -12.57 -8.47
N ASP A 24 20.59 -12.27 -8.04
CA ASP A 24 21.03 -12.23 -6.65
C ASP A 24 21.00 -10.84 -6.01
N SER A 25 20.69 -9.78 -6.76
CA SER A 25 20.52 -8.46 -6.15
C SER A 25 19.29 -8.43 -5.22
N LEU A 26 19.50 -7.99 -3.99
CA LEU A 26 18.46 -7.82 -2.97
C LEU A 26 17.92 -6.39 -3.06
N LEU A 27 16.61 -6.25 -3.29
CA LEU A 27 15.95 -4.97 -3.45
C LEU A 27 15.28 -4.56 -2.14
N ASP A 28 15.71 -3.43 -1.58
CA ASP A 28 15.07 -2.85 -0.41
C ASP A 28 13.68 -2.29 -0.78
N VAL A 29 12.67 -2.67 -0.01
CA VAL A 29 11.28 -2.22 -0.17
C VAL A 29 10.88 -1.38 1.02
N HIS A 30 10.39 -0.17 0.73
CA HIS A 30 9.80 0.73 1.70
C HIS A 30 8.34 0.99 1.29
N LEU A 31 7.40 0.41 2.04
CA LEU A 31 5.98 0.59 1.81
C LEU A 31 5.40 1.54 2.87
N VAL A 32 5.00 2.73 2.43
CA VAL A 32 4.45 3.79 3.29
C VAL A 32 3.23 4.40 2.63
N GLY A 33 2.16 4.60 3.40
CA GLY A 33 0.90 5.16 2.89
C GLY A 33 -0.28 4.23 3.13
N GLY A 34 -1.46 4.58 2.62
CA GLY A 34 -2.70 3.91 3.00
C GLY A 34 -3.04 4.13 4.47
N PHE A 35 -4.30 4.06 4.85
CA PHE A 35 -4.74 4.16 6.24
C PHE A 35 -6.01 3.31 6.39
N ASP A 36 -6.52 3.14 7.61
CA ASP A 36 -7.75 2.39 7.83
C ASP A 36 -8.95 3.22 7.36
N ASP A 37 -9.20 3.23 6.05
CA ASP A 37 -10.23 4.03 5.38
C ASP A 37 -11.63 3.38 5.41
N PHE A 38 -11.83 2.45 6.35
CA PHE A 38 -13.14 1.88 6.64
C PHE A 38 -13.98 2.93 7.36
N SER A 39 -15.18 3.22 6.87
CA SER A 39 -16.11 4.05 7.63
C SER A 39 -16.60 3.25 8.84
N SER A 40 -16.20 3.67 10.04
CA SER A 40 -16.96 3.28 11.23
C SER A 40 -18.30 4.02 11.14
N GLN A 41 -19.31 3.40 10.54
CA GLN A 41 -20.68 3.84 10.72
C GLN A 41 -21.06 3.60 12.19
N TYR A 42 -20.64 4.51 13.07
CA TYR A 42 -21.26 4.69 14.36
C TYR A 42 -22.59 5.40 14.14
N SER A 43 -23.64 4.62 13.91
CA SER A 43 -24.93 4.98 14.48
C SER A 43 -25.68 3.74 14.89
N ASP A 44 -26.06 3.79 16.15
CA ASP A 44 -26.84 2.83 16.91
C ASP A 44 -28.09 2.36 16.14
N HIS A 45 -28.46 1.10 16.36
CA HIS A 45 -29.82 0.61 16.17
C HIS A 45 -30.40 0.54 14.73
N SER A 46 -29.89 -0.33 13.85
CA SER A 46 -30.79 -1.09 12.95
C SER A 46 -30.10 -2.27 12.26
N THR A 47 -30.74 -3.42 12.35
CA THR A 47 -30.49 -4.60 11.54
C THR A 47 -30.65 -4.27 10.06
N LYS A 48 -29.59 -3.91 9.33
CA LYS A 48 -29.59 -3.90 7.86
C LYS A 48 -28.20 -3.82 7.23
N CYS A 49 -27.88 -4.87 6.48
CA CYS A 49 -26.82 -5.00 5.47
C CYS A 49 -25.38 -4.69 5.92
N ARG A 50 -24.69 -5.73 6.40
CA ARG A 50 -23.22 -5.83 6.37
C ARG A 50 -22.74 -5.92 4.92
N THR A 51 -22.81 -4.83 4.17
CA THR A 51 -21.91 -4.68 3.03
C THR A 51 -20.60 -4.21 3.64
N ASN A 52 -19.70 -5.17 3.89
CA ASN A 52 -18.33 -4.88 4.28
C ASN A 52 -17.73 -4.00 3.18
N SER A 53 -17.84 -2.68 3.29
CA SER A 53 -17.05 -1.78 2.46
C SER A 53 -15.64 -1.84 3.02
N GLU A 54 -14.90 -2.90 2.66
CA GLU A 54 -13.45 -2.88 2.79
C GLU A 54 -13.00 -1.57 2.16
N GLY A 55 -12.34 -0.72 2.95
CA GLY A 55 -11.72 0.50 2.45
C GLY A 55 -10.73 0.13 1.34
N TYR A 56 -10.32 1.12 0.55
CA TYR A 56 -9.44 0.87 -0.61
C TYR A 56 -8.01 0.54 -0.19
N SER A 57 -7.58 1.01 1.00
CA SER A 57 -6.18 0.91 1.40
C SER A 57 -5.75 -0.53 1.66
N TYR A 58 -6.58 -1.34 2.33
CA TYR A 58 -6.21 -2.72 2.67
C TYR A 58 -6.06 -3.62 1.44
N PRO A 59 -7.05 -3.70 0.53
CA PRO A 59 -6.91 -4.49 -0.71
C PRO A 59 -5.72 -4.06 -1.55
N LEU A 60 -5.44 -2.75 -1.63
CA LEU A 60 -4.28 -2.24 -2.37
C LEU A 60 -2.95 -2.67 -1.72
N CYS A 61 -2.82 -2.51 -0.40
CA CYS A 61 -1.61 -2.94 0.33
C CYS A 61 -1.39 -4.45 0.19
N ALA A 62 -2.45 -5.25 0.34
CA ALA A 62 -2.38 -6.70 0.16
C ALA A 62 -1.93 -7.07 -1.25
N LYS A 63 -2.47 -6.39 -2.28
CA LYS A 63 -2.11 -6.64 -3.68
C LYS A 63 -0.66 -6.30 -3.98
N ILE A 64 -0.12 -5.22 -3.39
CA ILE A 64 1.30 -4.87 -3.53
C ILE A 64 2.19 -5.97 -2.92
N ILE A 65 1.87 -6.44 -1.71
CA ILE A 65 2.63 -7.53 -1.07
C ILE A 65 2.53 -8.82 -1.88
N GLU A 66 1.35 -9.17 -2.38
CA GLU A 66 1.14 -10.32 -3.27
C GLU A 66 1.99 -10.19 -4.55
N GLY A 67 1.95 -9.02 -5.20
CA GLY A 67 2.70 -8.74 -6.42
C GLY A 67 4.21 -8.82 -6.22
N LEU A 68 4.72 -8.40 -5.05
CA LEU A 68 6.14 -8.58 -4.69
C LEU A 68 6.48 -10.04 -4.39
N SER A 69 5.58 -10.79 -3.73
CA SER A 69 5.82 -12.19 -3.36
C SER A 69 5.78 -13.15 -4.54
N ASN A 70 5.06 -12.83 -5.61
CA ASN A 70 4.90 -13.70 -6.78
C ASN A 70 6.04 -13.59 -7.80
N ARG A 71 7.08 -12.81 -7.48
CA ARG A 71 8.19 -12.49 -8.35
C ARG A 71 9.43 -13.31 -8.04
N SER A 72 10.34 -13.40 -9.00
CA SER A 72 11.60 -14.15 -8.84
C SER A 72 12.72 -13.31 -8.21
N GLU A 73 12.61 -11.98 -8.26
CA GLU A 73 13.52 -11.07 -7.60
C GLU A 73 13.45 -11.19 -6.07
N LYS A 74 14.57 -10.91 -5.38
CA LYS A 74 14.62 -10.94 -3.90
C LYS A 74 14.30 -9.55 -3.35
N PHE A 75 13.34 -9.49 -2.45
CA PHE A 75 12.93 -8.24 -1.80
C PHE A 75 13.17 -8.32 -0.29
N GLU A 76 13.67 -7.23 0.30
CA GLU A 76 13.75 -7.06 1.76
C GLU A 76 12.89 -5.87 2.19
N ILE A 77 11.85 -6.12 2.98
CA ILE A 77 10.99 -5.06 3.50
C ILE A 77 11.72 -4.35 4.63
N ARG A 78 12.22 -3.15 4.36
CA ARG A 78 12.91 -2.28 5.32
C ARG A 78 11.96 -1.39 6.10
N THR A 79 10.85 -0.99 5.48
CA THR A 79 9.87 -0.13 6.12
C THR A 79 8.47 -0.55 5.70
N LEU A 80 7.59 -0.69 6.70
CA LEU A 80 6.19 -1.01 6.51
C LEU A 80 5.34 -0.10 7.42
N HIS A 81 4.96 1.06 6.89
CA HIS A 81 4.08 2.04 7.56
C HIS A 81 2.81 2.22 6.74
N VAL A 82 1.96 1.21 6.79
CA VAL A 82 0.67 1.21 6.10
C VAL A 82 -0.47 0.94 7.07
N LEU A 83 -1.70 1.28 6.65
CA LEU A 83 -2.94 0.98 7.38
C LEU A 83 -2.85 1.51 8.82
N GLY A 84 -3.17 0.69 9.84
CA GLY A 84 -3.05 1.06 11.25
C GLY A 84 -1.73 1.69 11.68
N HIS A 85 -0.60 1.35 11.05
CA HIS A 85 0.69 2.00 11.33
C HIS A 85 0.82 3.41 10.74
N ASN A 86 -0.11 3.78 9.85
CA ASN A 86 -0.27 5.09 9.25
C ASN A 86 -1.65 5.71 9.59
N THR A 87 -2.43 5.16 10.53
CA THR A 87 -3.74 5.69 10.92
C THR A 87 -3.64 6.49 12.22
N ARG A 88 -4.23 7.68 12.23
CA ARG A 88 -4.64 8.38 13.46
C ARG A 88 -6.16 8.51 13.49
N TRP A 89 -6.72 8.50 14.69
CA TRP A 89 -8.15 8.68 14.92
C TRP A 89 -8.39 10.01 15.62
N ASP A 90 -9.38 10.77 15.16
CA ASP A 90 -9.86 11.94 15.89
C ASP A 90 -10.81 11.53 17.05
N PRO A 91 -11.17 12.46 17.96
CA PRO A 91 -12.14 12.19 19.02
C PRO A 91 -13.50 11.70 18.53
N GLU A 92 -13.88 12.04 17.29
CA GLU A 92 -15.11 11.66 16.61
C GLU A 92 -15.05 10.26 15.97
N GLY A 93 -13.90 9.59 16.01
CA GLY A 93 -13.70 8.25 15.46
C GLY A 93 -13.45 8.23 13.94
N ILE A 94 -13.08 9.35 13.34
CA ILE A 94 -12.71 9.46 11.93
C ILE A 94 -11.21 9.16 11.77
N ALA A 95 -10.90 8.26 10.85
CA ALA A 95 -9.53 7.87 10.51
C ALA A 95 -8.87 8.88 9.55
N TYR A 96 -7.61 9.20 9.81
CA TYR A 96 -6.76 10.03 8.94
C TYR A 96 -5.37 9.40 8.78
N PRO A 97 -4.70 9.61 7.64
CA PRO A 97 -3.31 9.20 7.48
C PRO A 97 -2.36 10.05 8.34
N LEU A 98 -1.34 9.42 8.93
CA LEU A 98 -0.22 10.09 9.60
C LEU A 98 0.71 10.72 8.57
N PHE A 99 1.13 9.93 7.58
CA PHE A 99 1.92 10.34 6.44
C PHE A 99 1.04 10.45 5.21
N HIS A 100 1.05 11.62 4.60
CA HIS A 100 0.36 11.89 3.33
C HIS A 100 1.27 11.69 2.12
N GLY A 101 2.58 11.58 2.35
CA GLY A 101 3.61 11.36 1.36
C GLY A 101 4.97 11.32 2.04
N PHE A 102 5.96 10.80 1.32
CA PHE A 102 7.34 10.76 1.76
C PHE A 102 8.25 11.12 0.58
N VAL A 103 9.38 11.74 0.87
CA VAL A 103 10.40 12.04 -0.15
C VAL A 103 11.42 10.93 -0.10
N VAL A 104 11.61 10.24 -1.22
CA VAL A 104 12.73 9.31 -1.38
C VAL A 104 13.89 10.08 -2.00
N ILE A 105 14.98 10.21 -1.27
CA ILE A 105 16.24 10.69 -1.83
C ILE A 105 16.93 9.45 -2.37
N SER A 106 16.93 9.30 -3.69
CA SER A 106 17.33 8.07 -4.34
C SER A 106 18.35 8.31 -5.44
N THR A 107 19.30 7.38 -5.55
CA THR A 107 19.91 6.96 -6.80
C THR A 107 19.21 5.72 -7.40
N PHE A 108 18.20 5.10 -6.75
CA PHE A 108 17.41 3.94 -7.25
C PHE A 108 15.91 3.89 -6.84
N ILE A 109 15.12 3.11 -7.57
CA ILE A 109 13.66 3.16 -7.89
C ILE A 109 12.65 3.41 -6.74
N ASN A 110 11.56 4.15 -7.06
CA ASN A 110 10.47 4.59 -6.16
C ASN A 110 9.15 3.83 -6.42
N LEU A 111 8.49 3.35 -5.35
CA LEU A 111 7.04 3.12 -5.32
C LEU A 111 6.39 4.14 -4.38
N SER A 112 5.61 5.08 -4.93
CA SER A 112 4.81 6.03 -4.15
C SER A 112 3.44 6.18 -4.79
N PHE A 113 2.39 5.86 -4.04
CA PHE A 113 1.01 6.15 -4.42
C PHE A 113 0.56 7.38 -3.66
N VAL A 114 0.50 8.51 -4.36
CA VAL A 114 -0.14 9.74 -3.87
C VAL A 114 -1.58 9.73 -4.36
N LYS A 115 -2.54 9.76 -3.43
CA LYS A 115 -3.94 9.96 -3.78
C LYS A 115 -4.15 11.45 -4.07
N SER A 116 -4.54 11.76 -5.31
CA SER A 116 -5.04 13.09 -5.69
C SER A 116 -6.49 13.27 -5.26
#